data_AF-A0AAW1CSM5-F1
#
_entry.id   AF-A0AAW1CSM5-F1
#
_cell.length_a   1.000
_cell.length_b   1.000
_cell.length_c   1.000
_cell.angle_alpha   90.00
_cell.angle_beta   90.00
_cell.angle_gamma   90.00
#
_symmetry.space_group_name_H-M   'P 1'
#
loop_
_entity.id
_entity.type
_entity.pdbx_description
1 polymer ?
#
loop_
_entity_poly.entity_id
_entity_poly.type
_entity_poly.pdbx_seq_one_letter_code
_entity_poly.pdbx_strand_id
1 'polypeptide(L)'
;MMPGFRQKVAGFIRQLSNPPDNRPCDEKQPPKSNECFIQRYLNGQENGRDEPKIIHGRTPQQLPPKFLGTLSKPVLSAMTGPNGGLTTVNKKRRHLSISDPDVRFIDTTDEDTPTGNRDANSNTSSVNCNLVPLQKCESTPNAVELTRCGSGDASEELVVIAGISDWESPNTHAYGRSVSLYERHPVTGVPAGEPIADCFAVVSRKNSAILCLADGVNWGTKASLAAKAAVHGCVDYLNQALYGSHTVTNTTEAFVALLRSFHAAHNLILEENGMLTTLTAVLVLPLVAPNRYIACACNVGDSLAYVYSQKHGVREITQGG
;
A
#
# COMPACT_ATOMS: atom_id res chain seq x y z
N MET A 1 17.26 -28.78 -4.56
CA MET A 1 17.11 -27.40 -4.04
C MET A 1 16.72 -26.52 -5.22
N MET A 2 15.48 -26.00 -5.26
CA MET A 2 15.02 -25.17 -6.38
C MET A 2 15.64 -23.77 -6.29
N PRO A 3 16.13 -23.19 -7.41
CA PRO A 3 16.67 -21.84 -7.39
C PRO A 3 15.58 -20.81 -7.07
N GLY A 4 15.89 -19.90 -6.15
CA GLY A 4 14.98 -18.83 -5.75
C GLY A 4 14.71 -17.84 -6.89
N PHE A 5 13.65 -17.04 -6.79
CA PHE A 5 13.24 -16.08 -7.82
C PHE A 5 14.39 -15.14 -8.26
N ARG A 6 15.20 -14.67 -7.30
CA ARG A 6 16.42 -13.88 -7.59
C ARG A 6 17.40 -14.60 -8.52
N GLN A 7 17.61 -15.90 -8.33
CA GLN A 7 18.53 -16.68 -9.17
C GLN A 7 17.96 -16.91 -10.58
N LYS A 8 16.64 -17.08 -10.70
CA LYS A 8 15.96 -17.21 -12.01
C LYS A 8 16.01 -15.90 -12.80
N VAL A 9 15.71 -14.77 -12.16
CA VAL A 9 15.77 -13.43 -12.77
C VAL A 9 17.21 -13.05 -13.12
N ALA A 10 18.17 -13.34 -12.23
CA ALA A 10 19.59 -13.14 -12.50
C ALA A 10 20.08 -13.95 -13.70
N GLY A 11 19.70 -15.23 -13.77
CA GLY A 11 20.03 -16.11 -14.90
C GLY A 11 19.44 -15.60 -16.21
N PHE A 12 18.17 -15.19 -16.20
CA PHE A 12 17.48 -14.68 -17.39
C PHE A 12 18.11 -13.39 -17.92
N ILE A 13 18.41 -12.42 -17.05
CA ILE A 13 19.03 -11.16 -17.44
C ILE A 13 20.47 -11.37 -17.93
N ARG A 14 21.22 -12.31 -17.34
CA ARG A 14 22.56 -12.70 -17.80
C ARG A 14 22.52 -13.34 -19.19
N GLN A 15 21.48 -14.12 -19.49
CA GLN A 15 21.28 -14.75 -20.79
C GLN A 15 20.91 -13.71 -21.88
N LEU A 16 20.14 -12.69 -21.54
CA LEU A 16 19.82 -11.58 -22.44
C LEU A 16 21.01 -10.64 -22.71
N SER A 17 21.93 -10.52 -21.75
CA SER A 17 23.10 -9.63 -21.89
C SER A 17 24.29 -10.26 -22.62
N ASN A 18 24.28 -11.58 -22.84
CA ASN A 18 25.31 -12.31 -23.60
C ASN A 18 24.66 -13.23 -24.65
N PRO A 19 24.32 -12.74 -25.86
CA PRO A 19 23.94 -13.61 -26.96
C PRO A 19 25.13 -14.54 -27.34
N PRO A 20 24.87 -15.75 -27.87
CA PRO A 20 25.94 -16.68 -28.24
C PRO A 20 26.64 -16.19 -29.52
N ASP A 21 27.67 -15.37 -29.37
CA ASP A 21 28.58 -15.02 -30.46
C ASP A 21 29.60 -16.16 -30.66
N ASN A 22 29.45 -16.91 -31.75
CA ASN A 22 30.46 -17.81 -32.29
C ASN A 22 31.62 -16.99 -32.90
N ARG A 23 32.57 -16.52 -32.08
CA ARG A 23 33.90 -16.09 -32.57
C ARG A 23 35.00 -16.42 -31.55
N PRO A 24 36.19 -16.90 -32.00
CA PRO A 24 37.26 -17.27 -31.10
C PRO A 24 38.06 -16.03 -30.66
N CYS A 25 38.42 -16.04 -29.37
CA CYS A 25 39.60 -15.42 -28.77
C CYS A 25 39.75 -13.88 -28.88
N ASP A 26 39.35 -13.19 -27.81
CA ASP A 26 40.27 -12.31 -27.05
C ASP A 26 39.62 -11.98 -25.70
N GLU A 27 40.21 -12.44 -24.59
CA GLU A 27 39.81 -12.08 -23.23
C GLU A 27 40.18 -10.62 -22.94
N LYS A 28 39.42 -9.67 -23.48
CA LYS A 28 39.42 -8.31 -22.96
C LYS A 28 38.33 -8.22 -21.91
N GLN A 29 38.74 -8.26 -20.65
CA GLN A 29 37.88 -7.90 -19.52
C GLN A 29 37.18 -6.56 -19.84
N PRO A 30 35.83 -6.51 -19.85
CA PRO A 30 35.15 -5.25 -20.04
C PRO A 30 35.49 -4.32 -18.86
N PRO A 31 35.61 -3.01 -19.09
CA PRO A 31 35.91 -2.06 -18.03
C PRO A 31 34.86 -2.18 -16.92
N LYS A 32 35.31 -2.29 -15.66
CA LYS A 32 34.50 -2.42 -14.42
C LYS A 32 33.46 -1.30 -14.21
N SER A 33 33.41 -0.30 -15.09
CA SER A 33 32.54 0.88 -14.99
C SER A 33 31.23 0.77 -15.77
N ASN A 34 31.03 -0.26 -16.62
CA ASN A 34 29.87 -0.33 -17.52
C ASN A 34 28.79 -1.34 -17.11
N GLU A 35 28.89 -1.99 -15.94
CA GLU A 35 27.79 -2.82 -15.46
C GLU A 35 26.59 -1.94 -15.09
N CYS A 36 25.45 -2.16 -15.75
CA CYS A 36 24.23 -1.45 -15.42
C CYS A 36 23.79 -1.84 -13.99
N PHE A 37 23.09 -0.94 -13.31
CA PHE A 37 22.76 -1.15 -11.88
C PHE A 37 22.05 -2.49 -11.61
N ILE A 38 21.27 -2.98 -12.59
CA ILE A 38 20.53 -4.24 -12.53
C ILE A 38 21.52 -5.40 -12.39
N GLN A 39 22.61 -5.40 -13.16
CA GLN A 39 23.64 -6.44 -13.06
C GLN A 39 24.33 -6.42 -11.69
N ARG A 40 24.65 -5.23 -11.17
CA ARG A 40 25.26 -5.10 -9.83
C ARG A 40 24.35 -5.63 -8.72
N TYR A 41 23.04 -5.38 -8.81
CA TYR A 41 22.04 -5.92 -7.88
C TYR A 41 21.91 -7.45 -7.97
N LEU A 42 21.80 -7.98 -9.18
CA LEU A 42 21.66 -9.43 -9.42
C LEU A 42 22.93 -10.21 -9.02
N ASN A 43 24.09 -9.58 -9.12
CA ASN A 43 25.38 -10.15 -8.73
C ASN A 43 25.65 -10.07 -7.22
N GLY A 44 24.75 -9.50 -6.43
CA GLY A 44 24.88 -9.45 -4.97
C GLY A 44 26.06 -8.62 -4.47
N GLN A 45 26.49 -7.59 -5.22
CA GLN A 45 27.53 -6.68 -4.73
C GLN A 45 27.01 -5.91 -3.50
N GLU A 46 27.56 -6.19 -2.32
CA GLU A 46 27.28 -5.45 -1.11
C GLU A 46 27.94 -4.06 -1.16
N ASN A 47 27.13 -3.02 -0.97
CA ASN A 47 27.62 -1.64 -0.90
C ASN A 47 27.95 -1.30 0.57
N GLY A 48 29.09 -0.63 0.80
CA GLY A 48 29.73 -0.51 2.12
C GLY A 48 28.98 0.25 3.23
N ARG A 49 29.64 0.32 4.41
CA ARG A 49 29.16 0.71 5.77
C ARG A 49 28.41 2.05 5.96
N ASP A 50 28.26 2.90 4.94
CA ASP A 50 27.66 4.25 5.02
C ASP A 50 26.29 4.31 4.33
N GLU A 51 25.53 3.22 4.36
CA GLU A 51 24.24 3.13 3.69
C GLU A 51 23.06 3.56 4.58
N PRO A 52 21.98 4.15 4.00
CA PRO A 52 20.78 4.44 4.77
C PRO A 52 20.16 3.16 5.31
N LYS A 53 20.04 3.04 6.64
CA LYS A 53 19.51 1.84 7.30
C LYS A 53 18.05 1.58 6.91
N ILE A 54 17.75 0.33 6.58
CA ILE A 54 16.38 -0.17 6.40
C ILE A 54 16.04 -0.97 7.65
N ILE A 55 14.89 -0.66 8.26
CA ILE A 55 14.46 -1.24 9.54
C ILE A 55 13.02 -1.70 9.36
N HIS A 56 12.69 -2.83 9.96
CA HIS A 56 11.40 -3.49 9.80
C HIS A 56 10.79 -3.79 11.18
N GLY A 57 9.47 -3.75 11.22
CA GLY A 57 8.71 -4.00 12.44
C GLY A 57 7.24 -4.20 12.07
N ARG A 58 6.57 -5.11 12.80
CA ARG A 58 5.13 -5.35 12.69
C ARG A 58 4.33 -4.39 13.55
N THR A 59 4.95 -3.82 14.59
CA THR A 59 4.32 -2.86 15.49
C THR A 59 5.10 -1.54 15.54
N PRO A 60 4.45 -0.41 15.84
CA PRO A 60 5.12 0.89 15.91
C PRO A 60 6.29 0.93 16.92
N GLN A 61 6.22 0.13 17.98
CA GLN A 61 7.23 0.08 19.04
C GLN A 61 8.53 -0.60 18.61
N GLN A 62 8.49 -1.40 17.54
CA GLN A 62 9.67 -2.06 16.97
C GLN A 62 10.50 -1.15 16.07
N LEU A 63 9.96 0.02 15.70
CA LEU A 63 10.62 0.98 14.82
C LEU A 63 11.08 2.21 15.61
N PRO A 64 12.30 2.74 15.34
CA PRO A 64 12.79 3.90 16.05
C PRO A 64 11.96 5.16 15.72
N PRO A 65 11.50 5.91 16.73
CA PRO A 65 10.80 7.17 16.48
C PRO A 65 11.77 8.19 15.89
N LYS A 66 11.35 8.84 14.81
CA LYS A 66 12.02 10.00 14.21
C LYS A 66 11.00 11.11 14.04
N PHE A 67 11.39 12.33 14.43
CA PHE A 67 10.57 13.51 14.22
C PHE A 67 10.58 13.94 12.77
N LEU A 68 9.41 14.34 12.28
CA LEU A 68 9.19 14.82 10.93
C LEU A 68 9.33 16.34 10.87
N GLY A 69 9.80 16.84 9.73
CA GLY A 69 9.77 18.26 9.40
C GLY A 69 8.38 18.71 8.95
N THR A 70 8.21 20.02 8.76
CA THR A 70 6.94 20.59 8.27
C THR A 70 6.62 20.12 6.87
N LEU A 71 5.41 19.59 6.67
CA LEU A 71 4.93 19.12 5.37
C LEU A 71 4.44 20.28 4.49
N SER A 72 4.86 20.28 3.23
CA SER A 72 4.36 21.23 2.23
C SER A 72 3.02 20.72 1.70
N LYS A 73 1.98 21.57 1.71
CA LYS A 73 0.62 21.21 1.28
C LYS A 73 0.40 21.16 -0.25
N PRO A 74 0.98 22.06 -1.06
CA PRO A 74 0.73 22.07 -2.50
C PRO A 74 1.15 20.77 -3.19
N VAL A 75 0.23 20.21 -3.98
CA VAL A 75 0.49 19.06 -4.86
C VAL A 75 1.24 19.55 -6.09
N LEU A 76 2.36 18.89 -6.40
CA LEU A 76 3.21 19.19 -7.56
C LEU A 76 3.02 18.20 -8.70
N SER A 77 2.59 16.99 -8.38
CA SER A 77 2.23 15.97 -9.37
C SER A 77 1.28 14.97 -8.74
N ALA A 78 0.32 14.53 -9.55
CA ALA A 78 -0.60 13.47 -9.20
C ALA A 78 -0.80 12.57 -10.41
N MET A 79 -0.71 11.26 -10.19
CA MET A 79 -0.92 10.24 -11.20
C MET A 79 -1.66 9.04 -10.63
N THR A 80 -2.57 8.47 -11.41
CA THR A 80 -3.15 7.17 -11.11
C THR A 80 -3.36 6.39 -12.39
N GLY A 81 -3.45 5.07 -12.29
CA GLY A 81 -3.76 4.24 -13.44
C GLY A 81 -3.67 2.77 -13.11
N PRO A 82 -3.81 1.91 -14.11
CA PRO A 82 -4.23 2.23 -15.48
C PRO A 82 -5.72 2.65 -15.57
N ASN A 83 -6.15 3.18 -16.71
CA ASN A 83 -7.55 3.45 -17.07
C ASN A 83 -8.33 4.28 -16.02
N GLY A 84 -7.74 5.39 -15.56
CA GLY A 84 -8.31 6.27 -14.53
C GLY A 84 -8.15 5.77 -13.09
N GLY A 85 -7.69 4.53 -12.88
CA GLY A 85 -7.28 3.99 -11.59
C GLY A 85 -8.27 4.28 -10.46
N LEU A 86 -7.77 4.92 -9.39
CA LEU A 86 -8.53 5.23 -8.19
C LEU A 86 -9.72 6.17 -8.42
N THR A 87 -9.75 6.95 -9.50
CA THR A 87 -10.88 7.89 -9.79
C THR A 87 -12.13 7.18 -10.31
N THR A 88 -12.04 5.87 -10.58
CA THR A 88 -13.13 5.11 -11.20
C THR A 88 -14.06 4.42 -10.20
N VAL A 89 -13.76 4.49 -8.90
CA VAL A 89 -14.51 3.87 -7.79
C VAL A 89 -15.09 4.92 -6.85
N ASN A 90 -16.01 4.52 -5.96
CA ASN A 90 -16.65 5.38 -4.96
C ASN A 90 -17.31 6.65 -5.52
N LYS A 91 -17.90 6.54 -6.71
CA LYS A 91 -18.58 7.67 -7.38
C LYS A 91 -19.87 8.10 -6.66
N LYS A 92 -20.38 7.26 -5.77
CA LYS A 92 -21.57 7.52 -4.94
C LYS A 92 -21.19 7.10 -3.53
N ARG A 93 -20.75 8.04 -2.69
CA ARG A 93 -20.47 7.75 -1.27
C ARG A 93 -21.71 7.11 -0.65
N ARG A 94 -21.69 5.80 -0.46
CA ARG A 94 -22.71 5.09 0.32
C ARG A 94 -22.27 5.23 1.76
N HIS A 95 -23.02 5.99 2.56
CA HIS A 95 -22.81 5.99 4.00
C HIS A 95 -23.11 4.58 4.51
N LEU A 96 -22.08 3.82 4.89
CA LEU A 96 -22.27 2.64 5.70
C LEU A 96 -22.72 3.09 7.09
N SER A 97 -24.01 3.08 7.35
CA SER A 97 -24.53 2.92 8.71
C SER A 97 -24.26 1.47 9.10
N ILE A 98 -23.09 1.18 9.68
CA ILE A 98 -22.74 -0.17 10.11
C ILE A 98 -23.56 -0.51 11.36
N SER A 99 -24.67 -1.20 11.15
CA SER A 99 -25.19 -2.22 12.04
C SER A 99 -25.44 -3.46 11.18
N ASP A 100 -24.37 -4.01 10.60
CA ASP A 100 -24.44 -5.25 9.84
C ASP A 100 -24.01 -6.40 10.77
N PRO A 101 -24.93 -7.27 11.22
CA PRO A 101 -24.67 -8.30 12.22
C PRO A 101 -23.83 -9.49 11.72
N ASP A 102 -23.48 -9.52 10.42
CA ASP A 102 -22.81 -10.68 9.79
C ASP A 102 -21.28 -10.55 9.65
N VAL A 103 -20.67 -9.46 10.14
CA VAL A 103 -19.20 -9.32 10.17
C VAL A 103 -18.64 -10.00 11.42
N ARG A 104 -18.26 -11.29 11.31
CA ARG A 104 -17.50 -11.98 12.36
C ARG A 104 -16.00 -11.74 12.20
N PHE A 105 -15.39 -11.07 13.17
CA PHE A 105 -13.93 -10.88 13.23
C PHE A 105 -13.25 -12.19 13.65
N ILE A 106 -12.10 -12.49 13.05
CA ILE A 106 -11.33 -13.73 13.26
C ILE A 106 -10.81 -13.88 14.71
N ASP A 107 -10.79 -12.79 15.50
CA ASP A 107 -10.34 -12.80 16.91
C ASP A 107 -11.48 -12.78 17.94
N THR A 108 -12.73 -12.91 17.52
CA THR A 108 -13.87 -13.02 18.44
C THR A 108 -14.21 -14.50 18.61
N THR A 109 -13.76 -15.10 19.71
CA THR A 109 -14.36 -16.36 20.17
C THR A 109 -15.82 -16.07 20.54
N ASP A 110 -16.75 -16.54 19.72
CA ASP A 110 -18.19 -16.38 19.90
C ASP A 110 -18.65 -16.97 21.24
N GLU A 111 -18.88 -16.13 22.25
CA GLU A 111 -19.76 -16.44 23.38
C GLU A 111 -20.40 -15.13 23.83
N ASP A 112 -21.66 -14.90 23.44
CA ASP A 112 -22.72 -14.33 24.28
C ASP A 112 -23.97 -14.01 23.44
N THR A 113 -24.97 -14.91 23.48
CA THR A 113 -26.37 -14.57 23.22
C THR A 113 -27.17 -14.88 24.49
N PRO A 114 -27.84 -13.93 25.16
CA PRO A 114 -28.73 -14.27 26.27
C PRO A 114 -30.15 -14.53 25.73
N THR A 115 -30.59 -15.78 25.91
CA THR A 115 -31.99 -16.22 25.73
C THR A 115 -32.87 -15.79 26.90
N GLY A 116 -34.06 -15.24 26.59
CA GLY A 116 -35.20 -15.21 27.50
C GLY A 116 -36.12 -16.43 27.27
N ASN A 117 -36.40 -17.16 28.35
CA ASN A 117 -37.20 -18.39 28.49
C ASN A 117 -38.38 -18.63 27.52
N ARG A 118 -38.47 -19.85 26.94
CA ARG A 118 -39.19 -21.02 27.56
C ARG A 118 -38.97 -22.34 26.79
N ASP A 119 -38.77 -23.38 27.61
CA ASP A 119 -39.05 -24.82 27.45
C ASP A 119 -38.30 -25.65 26.40
N ALA A 120 -37.29 -26.42 26.87
CA ALA A 120 -37.38 -27.87 27.12
C ALA A 120 -36.08 -28.62 26.78
N ASN A 121 -35.52 -29.22 27.84
CA ASN A 121 -34.86 -30.52 27.88
C ASN A 121 -33.33 -30.62 27.82
N SER A 122 -32.83 -31.30 28.86
CA SER A 122 -31.62 -32.11 29.00
C SER A 122 -30.23 -31.47 29.23
N ASN A 123 -29.87 -31.53 30.52
CA ASN A 123 -28.64 -32.10 31.08
C ASN A 123 -27.45 -31.18 31.38
N THR A 124 -27.51 -30.70 32.61
CA THR A 124 -26.48 -30.08 33.45
C THR A 124 -25.26 -30.97 33.72
N SER A 125 -24.08 -30.36 33.76
CA SER A 125 -23.04 -30.63 34.75
C SER A 125 -22.23 -29.36 34.97
N SER A 126 -22.62 -28.59 35.98
CA SER A 126 -21.94 -27.39 36.45
C SER A 126 -20.74 -27.76 37.34
N VAL A 127 -19.61 -27.09 37.12
CA VAL A 127 -18.65 -26.82 38.21
C VAL A 127 -18.42 -25.32 38.24
N ASN A 128 -18.71 -24.79 39.42
CA ASN A 128 -18.74 -23.39 39.81
C ASN A 128 -17.35 -22.94 40.23
N CYS A 129 -16.89 -21.74 39.83
CA CYS A 129 -15.93 -20.98 40.62
C CYS A 129 -16.11 -19.47 40.40
N ASN A 130 -16.73 -18.81 41.38
CA ASN A 130 -16.73 -17.36 41.56
C ASN A 130 -15.31 -16.80 41.67
N LEU A 131 -15.01 -15.66 41.02
CA LEU A 131 -14.14 -14.59 41.55
C LEU A 131 -14.23 -13.29 40.70
N VAL A 132 -14.96 -12.33 41.27
CA VAL A 132 -14.88 -10.84 41.26
C VAL A 132 -14.43 -10.06 39.98
N PRO A 133 -15.15 -8.98 39.56
CA PRO A 133 -14.83 -8.22 38.34
C PRO A 133 -13.68 -7.22 38.55
N LEU A 134 -12.73 -7.18 37.60
CA LEU A 134 -11.75 -6.09 37.49
C LEU A 134 -12.24 -5.03 36.49
N GLN A 135 -12.12 -3.78 36.92
CA GLN A 135 -12.62 -2.55 36.29
C GLN A 135 -12.14 -2.33 34.85
N LYS A 136 -13.09 -1.84 34.05
CA LYS A 136 -12.98 -1.32 32.69
C LYS A 136 -11.97 -0.15 32.64
N CYS A 137 -10.88 -0.29 31.87
CA CYS A 137 -10.08 0.86 31.45
C CYS A 137 -10.70 1.47 30.20
N GLU A 138 -11.21 2.69 30.32
CA GLU A 138 -11.59 3.57 29.22
C GLU A 138 -10.35 3.95 28.40
N SER A 139 -10.32 3.60 27.12
CA SER A 139 -9.54 4.32 26.08
C SER A 139 -9.80 3.75 24.68
N THR A 140 -11.05 3.86 24.22
CA THR A 140 -11.32 4.00 22.78
C THR A 140 -11.47 5.48 22.49
N PRO A 141 -10.51 6.17 21.85
CA PRO A 141 -10.80 7.48 21.29
C PRO A 141 -11.69 7.28 20.08
N ASN A 142 -12.86 7.91 20.16
CA ASN A 142 -13.93 7.92 19.17
C ASN A 142 -13.42 8.09 17.74
N ALA A 143 -14.12 7.43 16.82
CA ALA A 143 -14.09 7.75 15.40
C ALA A 143 -14.21 9.26 15.24
N VAL A 144 -13.25 9.87 14.54
CA VAL A 144 -13.25 11.30 14.26
C VAL A 144 -14.51 11.61 13.45
N GLU A 145 -15.47 12.26 14.10
CA GLU A 145 -16.68 12.76 13.50
C GLU A 145 -16.30 13.87 12.50
N LEU A 146 -16.48 13.59 11.21
CA LEU A 146 -16.08 14.48 10.13
C LEU A 146 -17.12 15.61 10.02
N THR A 147 -16.96 16.69 10.80
CA THR A 147 -17.82 17.87 10.68
C THR A 147 -17.49 18.62 9.38
N ARG A 148 -18.34 18.46 8.36
CA ARG A 148 -18.37 19.35 7.18
C ARG A 148 -19.13 20.64 7.56
N CYS A 149 -18.43 21.76 7.63
CA CYS A 149 -19.06 23.08 7.56
C CYS A 149 -19.24 23.45 6.09
N GLY A 150 -20.50 23.46 5.62
CA GLY A 150 -20.88 23.92 4.28
C GLY A 150 -22.38 23.96 4.17
N SER A 151 -22.95 25.15 4.34
CA SER A 151 -24.34 25.49 4.09
C SER A 151 -24.74 25.23 2.64
N GLY A 152 -25.99 24.82 2.44
CA GLY A 152 -26.49 24.22 1.21
C GLY A 152 -26.30 25.01 -0.08
N ASP A 153 -25.95 24.28 -1.14
CA ASP A 153 -26.70 24.26 -2.39
C ASP A 153 -26.39 22.96 -3.14
N ALA A 154 -27.40 22.33 -3.74
CA ALA A 154 -27.30 21.03 -4.41
C ALA A 154 -26.61 21.18 -5.79
N SER A 155 -25.30 21.37 -5.77
CA SER A 155 -24.43 21.06 -6.90
C SER A 155 -23.75 19.72 -6.60
N GLU A 156 -23.62 18.84 -7.60
CA GLU A 156 -22.84 17.61 -7.47
C GLU A 156 -21.40 18.01 -7.11
N GLU A 157 -21.11 18.06 -5.81
CA GLU A 157 -19.80 18.38 -5.28
C GLU A 157 -18.86 17.27 -5.73
N LEU A 158 -18.10 17.53 -6.80
CA LEU A 158 -17.08 16.62 -7.33
C LEU A 158 -16.26 16.11 -6.15
N VAL A 159 -16.35 14.81 -5.87
CA VAL A 159 -15.62 14.19 -4.76
C VAL A 159 -14.14 14.23 -5.11
N VAL A 160 -13.43 15.20 -4.55
CA VAL A 160 -12.01 15.41 -4.85
C VAL A 160 -11.18 14.47 -3.97
N ILE A 161 -10.61 13.42 -4.58
CA ILE A 161 -9.79 12.43 -3.86
C ILE A 161 -8.44 13.08 -3.53
N ALA A 162 -8.07 13.04 -2.25
CA ALA A 162 -6.85 13.69 -1.75
C ALA A 162 -6.72 15.21 -2.07
N GLY A 163 -7.83 15.90 -2.37
CA GLY A 163 -7.82 17.31 -2.77
C GLY A 163 -7.22 17.56 -4.17
N ILE A 164 -7.14 16.52 -5.00
CA ILE A 164 -6.63 16.56 -6.38
C ILE A 164 -7.78 16.46 -7.38
N SER A 165 -7.91 17.48 -8.24
CA SER A 165 -8.88 17.51 -9.33
C SER A 165 -8.37 16.86 -10.62
N ASP A 166 -7.06 16.93 -10.87
CA ASP A 166 -6.41 16.36 -12.06
C ASP A 166 -5.36 15.32 -11.65
N TRP A 167 -5.64 14.06 -12.01
CA TRP A 167 -4.80 12.90 -11.75
C TRP A 167 -3.94 12.50 -12.95
N GLU A 168 -3.83 13.35 -13.97
CA GLU A 168 -2.98 13.12 -15.16
C GLU A 168 -1.89 14.20 -15.26
N SER A 169 -1.30 14.56 -14.11
CA SER A 169 -0.32 15.64 -14.00
C SER A 169 1.07 15.09 -13.60
N PRO A 170 1.80 14.42 -14.52
CA PRO A 170 3.17 13.95 -14.28
C PRO A 170 4.14 15.12 -14.13
N ASN A 171 5.26 14.90 -13.44
CA ASN A 171 6.41 15.79 -13.51
C ASN A 171 7.73 15.02 -13.63
N THR A 172 8.85 15.73 -13.79
CA THR A 172 10.19 15.12 -13.94
C THR A 172 10.68 14.38 -12.70
N HIS A 173 10.05 14.60 -11.54
CA HIS A 173 10.45 14.05 -10.25
C HIS A 173 9.54 12.93 -9.75
N ALA A 174 8.35 12.78 -10.32
CA ALA A 174 7.35 11.81 -9.91
C ALA A 174 6.48 11.43 -11.12
N TYR A 175 6.44 10.13 -11.42
CA TYR A 175 5.52 9.58 -12.40
C TYR A 175 5.12 8.15 -12.01
N GLY A 176 4.01 7.66 -12.57
CA GLY A 176 3.57 6.29 -12.45
C GLY A 176 3.26 5.69 -13.82
N ARG A 177 3.43 4.37 -13.95
CA ARG A 177 3.16 3.64 -15.19
C ARG A 177 2.73 2.22 -14.87
N SER A 178 1.73 1.73 -15.59
CA SER A 178 1.32 0.33 -15.61
C SER A 178 1.51 -0.22 -17.02
N VAL A 179 2.03 -1.45 -17.14
CA VAL A 179 2.24 -2.15 -18.40
C VAL A 179 1.88 -3.61 -18.18
N SER A 180 0.91 -4.11 -18.94
CA SER A 180 0.59 -5.54 -18.94
C SER A 180 1.63 -6.32 -19.75
N LEU A 181 2.15 -7.39 -19.15
CA LEU A 181 3.00 -8.38 -19.82
C LEU A 181 2.20 -9.58 -20.33
N TYR A 182 0.88 -9.60 -20.11
CA TYR A 182 0.03 -10.68 -20.59
C TYR A 182 -0.05 -10.68 -22.12
N GLU A 183 -0.16 -11.88 -22.67
CA GLU A 183 -0.32 -12.09 -24.10
C GLU A 183 -1.61 -11.46 -24.61
N ARG A 184 -1.62 -11.10 -25.89
CA ARG A 184 -2.83 -10.61 -26.56
C ARG A 184 -3.47 -11.76 -27.31
N HIS A 185 -4.79 -11.84 -27.23
CA HIS A 185 -5.55 -12.79 -28.02
C HIS A 185 -5.25 -12.59 -29.52
N PRO A 186 -4.87 -13.64 -30.27
CA PRO A 186 -4.33 -13.49 -31.63
C PRO A 186 -5.34 -12.91 -32.63
N VAL A 187 -6.63 -13.12 -32.42
CA VAL A 187 -7.71 -12.58 -33.28
C VAL A 187 -8.23 -11.21 -32.82
N THR A 188 -8.55 -11.05 -31.53
CA THR A 188 -9.20 -9.81 -31.02
C THR A 188 -8.21 -8.74 -30.55
N GLY A 189 -6.94 -9.08 -30.33
CA GLY A 189 -5.91 -8.17 -29.82
C GLY A 189 -6.07 -7.76 -28.35
N VAL A 190 -7.12 -8.25 -27.68
CA VAL A 190 -7.41 -7.98 -26.26
C VAL A 190 -6.36 -8.68 -25.40
N PRO A 191 -5.72 -7.98 -24.44
CA PRO A 191 -4.79 -8.61 -23.52
C PRO A 191 -5.51 -9.63 -22.64
N ALA A 192 -4.86 -10.76 -22.35
CA ALA A 192 -5.34 -11.67 -21.32
C ALA A 192 -5.35 -10.96 -19.96
N GLY A 193 -6.33 -11.30 -19.14
CA GLY A 193 -6.53 -10.66 -17.84
C GLY A 193 -7.24 -9.30 -17.87
N GLU A 194 -7.85 -8.88 -18.99
CA GLU A 194 -8.68 -7.67 -19.04
C GLU A 194 -9.97 -7.82 -18.18
N PRO A 195 -10.36 -6.81 -17.38
CA PRO A 195 -9.64 -5.58 -17.10
C PRO A 195 -8.39 -5.78 -16.25
N ILE A 196 -7.34 -5.01 -16.55
CA ILE A 196 -6.09 -4.99 -15.77
C ILE A 196 -6.43 -4.82 -14.29
N ALA A 197 -5.93 -5.76 -13.49
CA ALA A 197 -6.21 -5.85 -12.06
C ALA A 197 -5.25 -5.01 -11.20
N ASP A 198 -4.22 -4.41 -11.80
CA ASP A 198 -3.32 -3.49 -11.15
C ASP A 198 -3.99 -2.12 -10.94
N CYS A 199 -3.60 -1.42 -9.87
CA CYS A 199 -3.89 -0.01 -9.70
C CYS A 199 -2.73 0.67 -8.97
N PHE A 200 -2.36 1.89 -9.37
CA PHE A 200 -1.37 2.70 -8.67
C PHE A 200 -1.85 4.13 -8.43
N ALA A 201 -1.21 4.79 -7.48
CA ALA A 201 -1.32 6.22 -7.23
C ALA A 201 0.03 6.81 -6.85
N VAL A 202 0.31 8.00 -7.36
CA VAL A 202 1.44 8.83 -6.98
C VAL A 202 0.89 10.20 -6.66
N VAL A 203 1.13 10.69 -5.45
CA VAL A 203 0.87 12.08 -5.05
C VAL A 203 2.17 12.67 -4.54
N SER A 204 2.77 13.56 -5.32
CA SER A 204 4.03 14.22 -4.98
C SER A 204 3.80 15.68 -4.60
N ARG A 205 4.50 16.10 -3.55
CA ARG A 205 4.56 17.48 -3.06
C ARG A 205 6.02 17.91 -2.94
N LYS A 206 6.25 19.17 -2.59
CA LYS A 206 7.61 19.75 -2.52
C LYS A 206 8.59 18.94 -1.68
N ASN A 207 8.15 18.36 -0.57
CA ASN A 207 9.01 17.66 0.38
C ASN A 207 8.43 16.34 0.89
N SER A 208 7.41 15.82 0.23
CA SER A 208 6.74 14.59 0.63
C SER A 208 6.04 13.92 -0.53
N ALA A 209 5.80 12.62 -0.42
CA ALA A 209 5.04 11.87 -1.42
C ALA A 209 4.23 10.74 -0.78
N ILE A 210 3.10 10.42 -1.39
CA ILE A 210 2.31 9.21 -1.15
C ILE A 210 2.40 8.37 -2.42
N LEU A 211 2.92 7.15 -2.29
CA LEU A 211 2.97 6.16 -3.36
C LEU A 211 2.13 4.97 -2.93
N CYS A 212 1.27 4.47 -3.81
CA CYS A 212 0.41 3.33 -3.51
C CYS A 212 0.29 2.44 -4.75
N LEU A 213 0.33 1.14 -4.54
CA LEU A 213 0.21 0.11 -5.58
C LEU A 213 -0.65 -1.04 -5.03
N ALA A 214 -1.53 -1.57 -5.86
CA ALA A 214 -2.33 -2.74 -5.57
C ALA A 214 -2.39 -3.64 -6.82
N ASP A 215 -2.37 -4.95 -6.60
CA ASP A 215 -2.51 -5.99 -7.61
C ASP A 215 -3.68 -6.91 -7.25
N GLY A 216 -4.74 -6.85 -8.04
CA GLY A 216 -5.95 -7.63 -7.84
C GLY A 216 -5.75 -9.12 -8.19
N VAL A 217 -6.17 -9.99 -7.29
CA VAL A 217 -5.98 -11.45 -7.43
C VAL A 217 -7.02 -12.06 -8.38
N ASN A 218 -6.60 -13.02 -9.21
CA ASN A 218 -7.42 -13.83 -10.13
C ASN A 218 -8.02 -13.10 -11.37
N TRP A 219 -7.53 -11.91 -11.70
CA TRP A 219 -7.99 -11.09 -12.85
C TRP A 219 -9.50 -10.77 -12.84
N GLY A 220 -9.94 -9.99 -13.84
CA GLY A 220 -11.35 -9.69 -14.04
C GLY A 220 -11.85 -8.49 -13.23
N THR A 221 -13.13 -8.15 -13.43
CA THR A 221 -13.71 -6.90 -12.94
C THR A 221 -13.65 -6.76 -11.42
N LYS A 222 -13.90 -7.83 -10.66
CA LYS A 222 -13.88 -7.76 -9.19
C LYS A 222 -12.47 -7.59 -8.62
N ALA A 223 -11.46 -8.16 -9.27
CA ALA A 223 -10.06 -8.00 -8.90
C ALA A 223 -9.58 -6.56 -9.18
N SER A 224 -9.86 -6.08 -10.40
CA SER A 224 -9.58 -4.68 -10.79
C SER A 224 -10.29 -3.68 -9.88
N LEU A 225 -11.55 -3.95 -9.52
CA LEU A 225 -12.32 -3.12 -8.61
C LEU A 225 -11.71 -3.09 -7.21
N ALA A 226 -11.28 -4.24 -6.67
CA ALA A 226 -10.61 -4.32 -5.38
C ALA A 226 -9.31 -3.49 -5.36
N ALA A 227 -8.45 -3.63 -6.38
CA ALA A 227 -7.20 -2.87 -6.44
C ALA A 227 -7.45 -1.35 -6.49
N LYS A 228 -8.42 -0.90 -7.29
CA LYS A 228 -8.81 0.52 -7.39
C LYS A 228 -9.39 1.06 -6.10
N ALA A 229 -10.28 0.30 -5.46
CA ALA A 229 -10.85 0.62 -4.14
C ALA A 229 -9.76 0.69 -3.06
N ALA A 230 -8.83 -0.24 -3.06
CA ALA A 230 -7.74 -0.27 -2.09
C ALA A 230 -6.86 0.98 -2.20
N VAL A 231 -6.42 1.30 -3.42
CA VAL A 231 -5.60 2.50 -3.68
C VAL A 231 -6.37 3.77 -3.33
N HIS A 232 -7.64 3.87 -3.69
CA HIS A 232 -8.48 5.01 -3.33
C HIS A 232 -8.55 5.20 -1.81
N GLY A 233 -8.99 4.18 -1.07
CA GLY A 233 -9.21 4.28 0.37
C GLY A 233 -7.92 4.58 1.12
N CYS A 234 -6.81 3.96 0.69
CA CYS A 234 -5.49 4.20 1.26
C CYS A 234 -5.03 5.65 1.04
N VAL A 235 -5.05 6.13 -0.21
CA VAL A 235 -4.53 7.46 -0.56
C VAL A 235 -5.38 8.58 0.04
N ASP A 236 -6.70 8.43 0.02
CA ASP A 236 -7.60 9.43 0.62
C ASP A 236 -7.37 9.55 2.13
N TYR A 237 -7.29 8.41 2.84
CA TYR A 237 -7.00 8.40 4.27
C TYR A 237 -5.63 9.01 4.59
N LEU A 238 -4.57 8.59 3.89
CA LEU A 238 -3.22 9.10 4.11
C LEU A 238 -3.13 10.61 3.84
N ASN A 239 -3.84 11.10 2.82
CA ASN A 239 -3.88 12.52 2.54
C ASN A 239 -4.52 13.31 3.69
N GLN A 240 -5.64 12.84 4.22
CA GLN A 240 -6.31 13.47 5.36
C GLN A 240 -5.45 13.42 6.63
N ALA A 241 -4.80 12.28 6.90
CA ALA A 241 -3.92 12.11 8.06
C ALA A 241 -2.67 13.01 7.99
N LEU A 242 -2.11 13.25 6.81
CA LEU A 242 -0.89 14.04 6.64
C LEU A 242 -1.16 15.55 6.51
N TYR A 243 -2.28 15.94 5.89
CA TYR A 243 -2.53 17.34 5.50
C TYR A 243 -3.84 17.93 6.04
N GLY A 244 -4.60 17.16 6.81
CA GLY A 244 -5.82 17.60 7.50
C GLY A 244 -5.54 18.44 8.75
N SER A 245 -6.52 18.48 9.65
CA SER A 245 -6.46 19.30 10.87
C SER A 245 -5.45 18.81 11.91
N HIS A 246 -5.11 17.52 11.89
CA HIS A 246 -4.10 16.91 12.77
C HIS A 246 -3.04 16.27 11.89
N THR A 247 -1.84 16.86 11.91
CA THR A 247 -0.73 16.44 11.07
C THR A 247 0.23 15.55 11.83
N VAL A 248 0.60 14.43 11.21
CA VAL A 248 1.61 13.50 11.72
C VAL A 248 2.94 14.21 12.01
N THR A 249 3.48 14.02 13.22
CA THR A 249 4.69 14.70 13.72
C THR A 249 5.92 13.80 13.79
N ASN A 250 5.73 12.49 13.77
CA ASN A 250 6.80 11.50 13.92
C ASN A 250 6.51 10.21 13.14
N THR A 251 7.52 9.36 12.99
CA THR A 251 7.41 8.10 12.24
C THR A 251 6.49 7.07 12.89
N THR A 252 6.29 7.12 14.21
CA THR A 252 5.35 6.24 14.92
C THR A 252 3.91 6.56 14.51
N GLU A 253 3.54 7.84 14.49
CA GLU A 253 2.25 8.30 13.98
C GLU A 253 2.10 8.03 12.47
N ALA A 254 3.17 8.18 11.69
CA ALA A 254 3.15 7.84 10.26
C ALA A 254 2.86 6.35 10.03
N PHE A 255 3.43 5.48 10.86
CA PHE A 255 3.17 4.04 10.83
C PHE A 255 1.72 3.73 11.22
N VAL A 256 1.18 4.38 12.26
CA VAL A 256 -0.24 4.23 12.63
C VAL A 256 -1.16 4.71 11.50
N ALA A 257 -0.83 5.82 10.85
CA ALA A 257 -1.58 6.32 9.70
C ALA A 257 -1.54 5.33 8.52
N LEU A 258 -0.39 4.70 8.24
CA LEU A 258 -0.27 3.62 7.26
C LEU A 258 -1.19 2.44 7.60
N LEU A 259 -1.17 1.93 8.83
CA LEU A 259 -2.05 0.82 9.23
C LEU A 259 -3.54 1.18 9.10
N ARG A 260 -3.92 2.39 9.54
CA ARG A 260 -5.31 2.85 9.42
C ARG A 260 -5.72 3.07 7.96
N SER A 261 -4.80 3.45 7.09
CA SER A 261 -5.07 3.55 5.65
C SER A 261 -5.37 2.20 5.01
N PHE A 262 -4.76 1.11 5.49
CA PHE A 262 -5.07 -0.26 5.03
C PHE A 262 -6.46 -0.70 5.50
N HIS A 263 -6.86 -0.30 6.71
CA HIS A 263 -8.23 -0.51 7.18
C HIS A 263 -9.25 0.27 6.33
N ALA A 264 -8.98 1.56 6.05
CA ALA A 264 -9.83 2.36 5.16
C ALA A 264 -9.92 1.77 3.74
N ALA A 265 -8.80 1.30 3.20
CA ALA A 265 -8.73 0.58 1.93
C ALA A 265 -9.61 -0.68 1.94
N HIS A 266 -9.51 -1.49 3.01
CA HIS A 266 -10.31 -2.70 3.16
C HIS A 266 -11.82 -2.41 3.20
N ASN A 267 -12.25 -1.42 3.98
CA ASN A 267 -13.66 -1.03 4.03
C ASN A 267 -14.17 -0.61 2.65
N LEU A 268 -13.38 0.14 1.89
CA LEU A 268 -13.79 0.57 0.56
C LEU A 268 -13.85 -0.60 -0.45
N ILE A 269 -12.97 -1.60 -0.34
CA ILE A 269 -13.07 -2.84 -1.13
C ILE A 269 -14.43 -3.52 -0.88
N LEU A 270 -14.86 -3.62 0.38
CA LEU A 270 -16.14 -4.23 0.75
C LEU A 270 -17.32 -3.41 0.22
N GLU A 271 -17.30 -2.08 0.37
CA GLU A 271 -18.34 -1.18 -0.15
C GLU A 271 -18.56 -1.34 -1.66
N GLU A 272 -17.47 -1.49 -2.41
CA GLU A 272 -17.49 -1.69 -3.86
C GLU A 272 -17.75 -3.14 -4.26
N ASN A 273 -17.87 -4.08 -3.32
CA ASN A 273 -17.99 -5.53 -3.58
C ASN A 273 -16.81 -6.09 -4.41
N GLY A 274 -15.60 -5.58 -4.15
CA GLY A 274 -14.35 -6.08 -4.71
C GLY A 274 -13.97 -7.45 -4.17
N MET A 275 -13.04 -8.13 -4.85
CA MET A 275 -12.43 -9.38 -4.36
C MET A 275 -11.15 -9.09 -3.56
N LEU A 276 -10.15 -9.97 -3.65
CA LEU A 276 -8.87 -9.88 -2.96
C LEU A 276 -7.88 -9.08 -3.83
N THR A 277 -7.03 -8.31 -3.17
CA THR A 277 -5.95 -7.53 -3.80
C THR A 277 -4.77 -7.45 -2.83
N THR A 278 -3.56 -7.27 -3.37
CA THR A 278 -2.42 -6.80 -2.59
C THR A 278 -2.56 -5.30 -2.31
N LEU A 279 -1.77 -4.79 -1.38
CA LEU A 279 -1.62 -3.35 -1.18
C LEU A 279 -0.21 -3.04 -0.64
N THR A 280 0.50 -2.16 -1.34
CA THR A 280 1.78 -1.59 -0.92
C THR A 280 1.67 -0.08 -0.91
N ALA A 281 1.90 0.55 0.25
CA ALA A 281 1.92 2.00 0.38
C ALA A 281 3.27 2.47 0.91
N VAL A 282 3.79 3.56 0.35
CA VAL A 282 5.03 4.21 0.77
C VAL A 282 4.79 5.70 0.99
N LEU A 283 5.14 6.18 2.18
CA LEU A 283 5.23 7.60 2.50
C LEU A 283 6.68 8.05 2.41
N VAL A 284 6.94 9.10 1.66
CA VAL A 284 8.21 9.84 1.71
C VAL A 284 7.98 11.10 2.53
N LEU A 285 8.69 11.26 3.64
CA LEU A 285 8.48 12.33 4.61
C LEU A 285 9.79 13.03 4.94
N PRO A 286 9.79 14.36 5.14
CA PRO A 286 10.96 15.09 5.56
C PRO A 286 11.23 14.82 7.04
N LEU A 287 12.49 14.67 7.43
CA LEU A 287 12.90 14.67 8.82
C LEU A 287 13.10 16.12 9.29
N VAL A 288 13.12 16.34 10.61
CA VAL A 288 13.49 17.64 11.20
C VAL A 288 14.91 18.05 10.77
N ALA A 289 15.80 17.08 10.56
CA ALA A 289 17.13 17.33 10.03
C ALA A 289 17.02 17.82 8.56
N PRO A 290 17.68 18.94 8.22
CA PRO A 290 17.57 19.53 6.88
C PRO A 290 18.08 18.58 5.80
N ASN A 291 17.39 18.55 4.65
CA ASN A 291 17.71 17.69 3.50
C ASN A 291 17.81 16.19 3.83
N ARG A 292 17.10 15.74 4.86
CA ARG A 292 16.98 14.33 5.22
C ARG A 292 15.54 13.90 5.09
N TYR A 293 15.34 12.73 4.52
CA TYR A 293 14.03 12.15 4.29
C TYR A 293 14.00 10.73 4.84
N ILE A 294 12.79 10.27 5.13
CA ILE A 294 12.53 8.88 5.47
C ILE A 294 11.44 8.32 4.55
N ALA A 295 11.60 7.07 4.15
CA ALA A 295 10.58 6.29 3.47
C ALA A 295 9.97 5.31 4.48
N CYS A 296 8.66 5.43 4.73
CA CYS A 296 7.91 4.50 5.56
C CYS A 296 7.03 3.65 4.63
N ALA A 297 7.21 2.34 4.64
CA ALA A 297 6.45 1.42 3.80
C ALA A 297 5.57 0.50 4.65
N CYS A 298 4.37 0.21 4.15
CA CYS A 298 3.50 -0.85 4.66
C CYS A 298 3.06 -1.70 3.47
N ASN A 299 3.04 -3.02 3.65
CA ASN A 299 2.77 -3.97 2.59
C ASN A 299 1.93 -5.15 3.09
N VAL A 300 0.94 -5.55 2.29
CA VAL A 300 0.19 -6.80 2.42
C VAL A 300 0.15 -7.45 1.04
N GLY A 301 0.74 -8.64 0.93
CA GLY A 301 0.90 -9.36 -0.34
C GLY A 301 2.33 -9.37 -0.85
N ASP A 302 2.50 -9.65 -2.14
CA ASP A 302 3.78 -9.85 -2.81
C ASP A 302 4.21 -8.69 -3.72
N SER A 303 3.48 -7.57 -3.67
CA SER A 303 3.90 -6.31 -4.29
C SER A 303 5.06 -5.68 -3.51
N LEU A 304 6.19 -5.45 -4.17
CA LEU A 304 7.44 -5.04 -3.52
C LEU A 304 7.76 -3.57 -3.80
N ALA A 305 8.37 -2.89 -2.83
CA ALA A 305 8.89 -1.55 -3.00
C ALA A 305 10.41 -1.52 -2.87
N TYR A 306 11.05 -0.69 -3.69
CA TYR A 306 12.49 -0.55 -3.76
C TYR A 306 12.92 0.91 -3.71
N VAL A 307 14.08 1.16 -3.10
CA VAL A 307 14.81 2.42 -3.19
C VAL A 307 16.04 2.19 -4.04
N TYR A 308 16.22 3.06 -5.04
CA TYR A 308 17.42 3.10 -5.87
C TYR A 308 18.26 4.33 -5.54
N SER A 309 19.57 4.14 -5.48
CA SER A 309 20.54 5.24 -5.50
C SER A 309 21.77 4.84 -6.32
N GLN A 310 22.42 5.80 -6.98
CA GLN A 310 23.65 5.51 -7.73
C GLN A 310 24.78 5.00 -6.82
N LYS A 311 24.85 5.50 -5.58
CA LYS A 311 25.87 5.13 -4.58
C LYS A 311 25.63 3.74 -3.96
N HIS A 312 24.38 3.42 -3.59
CA HIS A 312 24.05 2.22 -2.81
C HIS A 312 23.25 1.17 -3.59
N GLY A 313 23.01 1.38 -4.89
CA GLY A 313 22.26 0.44 -5.72
C GLY A 313 20.78 0.38 -5.37
N VAL A 314 20.16 -0.77 -5.68
CA VAL A 314 18.75 -1.06 -5.42
C VAL A 314 18.61 -1.83 -4.12
N ARG A 315 17.68 -1.42 -3.27
CA ARG A 315 17.40 -2.08 -1.99
C ARG A 315 15.90 -2.13 -1.77
N GLU A 316 15.42 -3.28 -1.34
CA GLU A 316 14.01 -3.52 -1.06
C GLU A 316 13.65 -2.97 0.32
N ILE A 317 12.52 -2.28 0.42
CA ILE A 317 12.06 -1.65 1.67
C ILE A 317 10.83 -2.34 2.28
N THR A 318 10.32 -3.38 1.62
CA THR A 318 9.20 -4.21 2.06
C THR A 318 9.63 -5.52 2.76
N GLN A 319 10.91 -5.63 3.14
CA GLN A 319 11.47 -6.86 3.74
C GLN A 319 10.97 -7.08 5.17
N GLY A 320 9.84 -7.75 5.38
CA GLY A 320 9.28 -7.88 6.75
C GLY A 320 8.33 -9.06 6.98
N GLY A 321 8.45 -10.11 6.15
CA GLY A 321 7.74 -11.38 6.37
C GLY A 321 8.21 -12.09 7.63
#